data_AF-A0A0B1T4S6-F1
#
_entry.id   AF-A0A0B1T4S6-F1
#
_cell.length_a   1.000
_cell.length_b   1.000
_cell.length_c   1.000
_cell.angle_alpha   90.00
_cell.angle_beta   90.00
_cell.angle_gamma   90.00
#
_symmetry.space_group_name_H-M   'P 1'
#
loop_
_entity.id
_entity.type
_entity.pdbx_description
1 polymer ?
#
loop_
_entity_poly.entity_id
_entity_poly.type
_entity_poly.pdbx_seq_one_letter_code
_entity_poly.pdbx_strand_id
1 'polypeptide(L)'
;MSPIDGVIQLQGDITRADTAKKVIEIFGTQADLVVCDGAPDVTGIHSLDEYVQAQLVLAALNISTFILRPGGTFVAKIFRARDVSLLYAQLKVFFKEVYCAKPRSSRCSSCEAFAVCRQYSPPEGFVPNLEKRMGLPRYSEKIPKYGPNQVTVPFVACGDLCGFDSDGFYPLRGPDVPVGPLGKEYVFHEVVQPPTEPAYKKAVELKKEDRLTKPNYELKKIVKKFERVKTYTSDKNAGNLGYEDDMVESITDFLMINDEP
;
A
#
# COMPACT_ATOMS: atom_id res chain seq x y z
N MET A 1 -3.72 -15.77 12.24
CA MET A 1 -4.27 -16.53 11.10
C MET A 1 -4.59 -17.93 11.57
N SER A 2 -5.60 -18.57 11.00
CA SER A 2 -5.84 -20.01 11.23
C SER A 2 -4.72 -20.83 10.58
N PRO A 3 -4.31 -21.98 11.15
CA PRO A 3 -3.33 -22.88 10.54
C PRO A 3 -3.71 -23.26 9.11
N ILE A 4 -2.72 -23.32 8.22
CA ILE A 4 -2.88 -23.70 6.81
C ILE A 4 -1.95 -24.88 6.58
N ASP A 5 -2.47 -25.94 5.97
CA ASP A 5 -1.69 -27.15 5.71
C ASP A 5 -0.52 -26.86 4.75
N GLY A 6 0.64 -27.45 5.04
CA GLY A 6 1.87 -27.19 4.30
C GLY A 6 2.51 -25.81 4.50
N VAL A 7 1.96 -24.95 5.39
CA VAL A 7 2.48 -23.61 5.65
C VAL A 7 2.92 -23.46 7.11
N ILE A 8 4.20 -23.13 7.31
CA ILE A 8 4.72 -22.77 8.63
C ILE A 8 4.36 -21.32 8.92
N GLN A 9 3.57 -21.09 9.98
CA GLN A 9 3.14 -19.75 10.38
C GLN A 9 3.98 -19.23 11.54
N LEU A 10 4.52 -18.03 11.38
CA LEU A 10 5.27 -17.32 12.41
C LEU A 10 4.51 -16.06 12.80
N GLN A 11 4.13 -15.94 14.07
CA GLN A 11 3.65 -14.67 14.61
C GLN A 11 4.84 -13.87 15.14
N GLY A 12 5.11 -12.72 14.51
CA GLY A 12 6.21 -11.84 14.89
C GLY A 12 6.06 -10.46 14.28
N ASP A 13 6.85 -9.52 14.79
CA ASP A 13 6.95 -8.16 14.26
C ASP A 13 8.08 -8.11 13.24
N ILE A 14 7.78 -7.69 12.01
CA ILE A 14 8.75 -7.61 10.90
C ILE A 14 9.85 -6.58 11.14
N THR A 15 9.68 -5.67 12.10
CA THR A 15 10.69 -4.67 12.48
C THR A 15 11.71 -5.21 13.49
N ARG A 16 11.49 -6.41 14.05
CA ARG A 16 12.38 -7.01 15.04
C ARG A 16 13.36 -7.99 14.40
N ALA A 17 14.64 -7.89 14.81
CA ALA A 17 15.69 -8.82 14.38
C ALA A 17 15.40 -10.28 14.79
N ASP A 18 14.73 -10.49 15.92
CA ASP A 18 14.35 -11.84 16.39
C ASP A 18 13.44 -12.55 15.39
N THR A 19 12.54 -11.81 14.73
CA THR A 19 11.64 -12.35 13.71
C THR A 19 12.43 -12.80 12.49
N ALA A 20 13.37 -11.98 12.02
CA ALA A 20 14.23 -12.32 10.89
C ALA A 20 15.07 -13.58 11.16
N LYS A 21 15.64 -13.71 12.36
CA LYS A 21 16.40 -14.89 12.78
C LYS A 21 15.54 -16.15 12.76
N LYS A 22 14.34 -16.11 13.34
CA LYS A 22 13.40 -17.23 13.34
C LYS A 22 13.02 -17.66 11.91
N VAL A 23 12.82 -16.72 11.00
CA VAL A 23 12.55 -17.04 9.59
C VAL A 23 13.74 -17.79 8.98
N ILE A 24 14.97 -17.30 9.15
CA ILE A 24 16.17 -17.95 8.61
C ILE A 24 16.38 -19.34 9.21
N GLU A 25 16.16 -19.49 10.52
CA GLU A 25 16.25 -20.79 11.21
C GLU A 25 15.26 -21.82 10.66
N ILE A 26 14.02 -21.40 10.36
CA ILE A 26 12.99 -22.26 9.79
C ILE A 26 13.36 -22.69 8.36
N PHE A 27 13.85 -21.75 7.54
CA PHE A 27 14.21 -22.05 6.15
C PHE A 27 15.53 -22.80 6.03
N GLY A 28 16.48 -22.58 6.93
CA GLY A 28 17.87 -23.06 6.84
C GLY A 28 18.71 -22.38 5.74
N THR A 29 18.06 -21.64 4.84
CA THR A 29 18.68 -20.89 3.75
C THR A 29 17.99 -19.54 3.56
N GLN A 30 18.55 -18.70 2.69
CA GLN A 30 17.88 -17.50 2.23
C GLN A 30 16.72 -17.85 1.27
N ALA A 31 15.68 -17.02 1.26
CA ALA A 31 14.49 -17.17 0.44
C ALA A 31 14.70 -16.74 -1.01
N ASP A 32 14.04 -17.41 -1.94
CA ASP A 32 13.95 -17.04 -3.36
C ASP A 32 13.00 -15.87 -3.62
N LEU A 33 11.89 -15.84 -2.89
CA LEU A 33 10.77 -14.94 -3.06
C LEU A 33 10.26 -14.47 -1.70
N VAL A 34 10.10 -13.16 -1.56
CA VAL A 34 9.40 -12.55 -0.42
C VAL A 34 8.19 -11.77 -0.96
N VAL A 35 7.01 -12.03 -0.38
CA VAL A 35 5.75 -11.37 -0.75
C VAL A 35 5.20 -10.62 0.44
N CYS A 36 4.79 -9.36 0.23
CA CYS A 36 4.15 -8.51 1.21
C CYS A 36 2.81 -7.99 0.67
N ASP A 37 1.70 -8.58 1.11
CA ASP A 37 0.33 -8.09 0.81
C ASP A 37 -0.26 -7.30 2.00
N GLY A 38 0.61 -6.80 2.89
CA GLY A 38 0.18 -6.00 4.03
C GLY A 38 -0.41 -4.67 3.58
N ALA A 39 -1.52 -4.27 4.20
CA ALA A 39 -2.11 -2.95 4.09
C ALA A 39 -2.58 -2.47 5.47
N PRO A 40 -2.37 -1.19 5.83
CA PRO A 40 -2.99 -0.60 7.01
C PRO A 40 -4.50 -0.45 6.78
N ASP A 41 -5.23 -0.22 7.86
CA ASP A 41 -6.62 0.23 7.77
C ASP A 41 -6.67 1.56 7.03
N VAL A 42 -7.47 1.60 5.95
CA VAL A 42 -7.63 2.79 5.11
C VAL A 42 -8.45 3.82 5.88
N THR A 43 -7.85 4.98 6.11
CA THR A 43 -8.48 6.08 6.85
C THR A 43 -9.41 6.91 5.97
N GLY A 44 -9.23 6.83 4.64
CA GLY A 44 -9.90 7.70 3.66
C GLY A 44 -9.07 8.93 3.30
N ILE A 45 -7.99 9.16 4.05
CA ILE A 45 -7.03 10.22 3.80
C ILE A 45 -5.96 9.67 2.88
N HIS A 46 -6.13 9.90 1.57
CA HIS A 46 -5.28 9.28 0.56
C HIS A 46 -3.78 9.56 0.76
N SER A 47 -3.41 10.77 1.20
CA SER A 47 -2.01 11.14 1.43
C SER A 47 -1.39 10.40 2.64
N LEU A 48 -2.16 10.22 3.71
CA LEU A 48 -1.70 9.50 4.90
C LEU A 48 -1.66 8.00 4.63
N ASP A 49 -2.70 7.46 4.00
CA ASP A 49 -2.80 6.06 3.63
C ASP A 49 -1.64 5.67 2.69
N GLU A 50 -1.30 6.52 1.71
CA GLU A 50 -0.12 6.35 0.85
C GLU A 50 1.18 6.32 1.65
N TYR A 51 1.37 7.28 2.57
CA TYR A 51 2.59 7.35 3.39
C TYR A 51 2.74 6.12 4.28
N VAL A 52 1.68 5.72 4.98
CA VAL A 52 1.71 4.56 5.88
C VAL A 52 1.94 3.27 5.10
N GLN A 53 1.30 3.10 3.94
CA GLN A 53 1.56 1.97 3.05
C GLN A 53 3.03 1.93 2.61
N ALA A 54 3.60 3.08 2.20
CA ALA A 54 5.01 3.14 1.80
C ALA A 54 5.95 2.79 2.97
N GLN A 55 5.66 3.25 4.19
CA GLN A 55 6.45 2.87 5.39
C GLN A 55 6.39 1.36 5.68
N LEU A 56 5.20 0.75 5.51
CA LEU A 56 5.05 -0.69 5.68
C LEU A 56 5.88 -1.47 4.65
N VAL A 57 5.86 -1.03 3.38
CA VAL A 57 6.68 -1.63 2.32
C VAL A 57 8.18 -1.47 2.59
N LEU A 58 8.61 -0.32 3.11
CA LEU A 58 10.02 -0.10 3.49
C LEU A 58 10.46 -0.96 4.68
N ALA A 59 9.57 -1.18 5.66
CA ALA A 59 9.83 -2.12 6.76
C ALA A 59 9.93 -3.56 6.23
N ALA A 60 9.03 -3.97 5.33
CA ALA A 60 9.07 -5.27 4.68
C ALA A 60 10.34 -5.45 3.82
N LEU A 61 10.77 -4.40 3.10
CA LEU A 61 12.04 -4.40 2.38
C LEU A 61 13.21 -4.58 3.35
N ASN A 62 13.20 -3.89 4.50
CA ASN A 62 14.30 -3.96 5.47
C ASN A 62 14.53 -5.38 5.96
N ILE A 63 13.47 -6.07 6.42
CA ILE A 63 13.59 -7.49 6.81
C ILE A 63 13.97 -8.38 5.61
N SER A 64 13.46 -8.07 4.41
CA SER A 64 13.83 -8.78 3.18
C SER A 64 15.34 -8.73 2.92
N THR A 65 16.04 -7.66 3.32
CA THR A 65 17.50 -7.59 3.12
C THR A 65 18.29 -8.63 3.91
N PHE A 66 17.72 -9.21 4.97
CA PHE A 66 18.32 -10.29 5.75
C PHE A 66 17.96 -11.67 5.18
N ILE A 67 16.72 -11.84 4.74
CA ILE A 67 16.17 -13.16 4.40
C ILE A 67 16.24 -13.49 2.91
N LEU A 68 16.30 -12.48 2.03
CA LEU A 68 16.26 -12.68 0.57
C LEU A 68 17.67 -12.96 0.03
N ARG A 69 17.79 -13.97 -0.84
CA ARG A 69 19.07 -14.29 -1.47
C ARG A 69 19.44 -13.28 -2.57
N PRO A 70 20.74 -13.08 -2.86
CA PRO A 70 21.15 -12.36 -4.06
C PRO A 70 20.50 -12.95 -5.32
N GLY A 71 19.97 -12.08 -6.18
CA GLY A 71 19.19 -12.46 -7.36
C GLY A 71 17.71 -12.80 -7.08
N GLY A 72 17.27 -12.83 -5.83
CA GLY A 72 15.89 -13.10 -5.43
C GLY A 72 14.88 -12.05 -5.87
N THR A 73 13.59 -12.32 -5.61
CA THR A 73 12.46 -11.46 -5.97
C THR A 73 11.71 -10.98 -4.74
N PHE A 74 11.31 -9.72 -4.74
CA PHE A 74 10.45 -9.11 -3.72
C PHE A 74 9.20 -8.54 -4.39
N VAL A 75 8.02 -8.93 -3.91
CA VAL A 75 6.74 -8.41 -4.39
C VAL A 75 6.01 -7.76 -3.23
N ALA A 76 5.58 -6.51 -3.40
CA ALA A 76 4.87 -5.79 -2.35
C ALA A 76 3.66 -5.05 -2.88
N LYS A 77 2.57 -5.09 -2.13
CA LYS A 77 1.40 -4.23 -2.33
C LYS A 77 1.78 -2.78 -2.08
N ILE A 78 1.38 -1.90 -2.99
CA ILE A 78 1.61 -0.45 -2.93
C ILE A 78 0.32 0.30 -3.24
N PHE A 79 0.23 1.54 -2.78
CA PHE A 79 -0.74 2.49 -3.32
C PHE A 79 -0.05 3.34 -4.37
N ARG A 80 -0.53 3.24 -5.61
CA ARG A 80 0.00 4.00 -6.75
C ARG A 80 -0.63 5.39 -6.76
N ALA A 81 -0.18 6.22 -5.83
CA ALA A 81 -0.62 7.61 -5.66
C ALA A 81 0.52 8.60 -5.95
N ARG A 82 0.50 9.80 -5.35
CA ARG A 82 1.25 10.98 -5.80
C ARG A 82 2.76 10.83 -5.64
N ASP A 83 3.20 10.23 -4.54
CA ASP A 83 4.61 10.14 -4.12
C ASP A 83 5.23 8.75 -4.38
N VAL A 84 4.54 7.86 -5.11
CA VAL A 84 5.01 6.49 -5.43
C VAL A 84 6.39 6.44 -6.11
N SER A 85 6.79 7.49 -6.83
CA SER A 85 8.11 7.56 -7.48
C SER A 85 9.27 7.56 -6.51
N LEU A 86 9.10 8.12 -5.31
CA LEU A 86 10.12 8.04 -4.26
C LEU A 86 10.33 6.58 -3.83
N LEU A 87 9.22 5.85 -3.64
CA LEU A 87 9.26 4.43 -3.30
C LEU A 87 9.96 3.61 -4.39
N TYR A 88 9.67 3.87 -5.67
CA TYR A 88 10.38 3.22 -6.77
C TYR A 88 11.88 3.51 -6.80
N ALA A 89 12.28 4.76 -6.52
CA ALA A 89 13.69 5.12 -6.44
C ALA A 89 14.38 4.33 -5.31
N GLN A 90 13.74 4.23 -4.14
CA GLN A 90 14.26 3.46 -3.01
C GLN A 90 14.38 1.97 -3.34
N LEU A 91 13.40 1.38 -4.03
CA LEU A 91 13.44 -0.02 -4.46
C LEU A 91 14.54 -0.27 -5.49
N LYS A 92 14.72 0.63 -6.47
CA LYS A 92 15.79 0.51 -7.50
C LYS A 92 17.21 0.53 -6.94
N VAL A 93 17.42 0.99 -5.70
CA VAL A 93 18.73 0.88 -5.02
C VAL A 93 19.09 -0.57 -4.71
N PHE A 94 18.09 -1.42 -4.45
CA PHE A 94 18.28 -2.81 -4.01
C PHE A 94 17.97 -3.84 -5.09
N PHE A 95 17.34 -3.43 -6.20
CA PHE A 95 16.91 -4.34 -7.26
C PHE A 95 17.25 -3.77 -8.63
N LYS A 96 17.73 -4.64 -9.53
CA LYS A 96 18.07 -4.23 -10.90
C LYS A 96 16.83 -3.93 -11.73
N GLU A 97 15.74 -4.65 -11.46
CA GLU A 97 14.47 -4.50 -12.17
C GLU A 97 13.35 -4.21 -11.16
N VAL A 98 12.57 -3.16 -11.43
CA VAL A 98 11.38 -2.82 -10.64
C VAL A 98 10.26 -2.53 -11.63
N TYR A 99 9.11 -3.19 -11.44
CA TYR A 99 7.91 -3.05 -12.24
C TYR A 99 6.72 -2.68 -11.36
N CYS A 100 5.77 -1.95 -11.92
CA CYS A 100 4.45 -1.76 -11.31
C CYS A 100 3.45 -2.68 -11.99
N ALA A 101 2.84 -3.59 -11.24
CA ALA A 101 1.84 -4.52 -11.74
C ALA A 101 0.46 -4.24 -11.13
N LYS A 102 -0.61 -4.29 -11.92
CA LYS A 102 -1.98 -4.33 -11.39
C LYS A 102 -2.71 -5.52 -12.00
N PRO A 103 -2.94 -6.61 -11.23
CA PRO A 103 -3.64 -7.78 -11.74
C PRO A 103 -5.14 -7.50 -11.88
N ARG A 104 -5.82 -8.22 -12.78
CA ARG A 104 -7.29 -8.09 -12.98
C ARG A 104 -8.11 -8.46 -11.74
N SER A 105 -7.56 -9.25 -10.83
CA SER A 105 -8.20 -9.56 -9.55
C SER A 105 -8.21 -8.38 -8.58
N SER A 106 -7.40 -7.34 -8.81
CA SER A 106 -7.43 -6.11 -8.02
C SER A 106 -8.51 -5.18 -8.58
N ARG A 107 -9.33 -4.59 -7.70
CA ARG A 107 -10.45 -3.70 -8.09
C ARG A 107 -9.95 -2.51 -8.90
N CYS A 108 -10.63 -2.18 -10.00
CA CYS A 108 -10.26 -1.05 -10.84
C CYS A 108 -10.35 0.28 -10.07
N SER A 109 -11.36 0.41 -9.21
CA SER A 109 -11.58 1.59 -8.35
C SER A 109 -10.53 1.79 -7.25
N SER A 110 -9.71 0.79 -6.94
CA SER A 110 -8.65 0.91 -5.95
C SER A 110 -7.37 1.54 -6.52
N CYS A 111 -6.68 2.36 -5.74
CA CYS A 111 -5.33 2.83 -6.04
C CYS A 111 -4.24 1.77 -5.81
N GLU A 112 -4.64 0.57 -5.38
CA GLU A 112 -3.76 -0.58 -5.18
C GLU A 112 -3.07 -1.03 -6.47
N ALA A 113 -1.78 -1.30 -6.34
CA ALA A 113 -0.94 -2.00 -7.32
C ALA A 113 0.11 -2.83 -6.56
N PHE A 114 0.97 -3.52 -7.30
CA PHE A 114 2.06 -4.33 -6.75
C PHE A 114 3.39 -3.87 -7.36
N ALA A 115 4.37 -3.58 -6.52
CA ALA A 115 5.75 -3.43 -6.93
C ALA A 115 6.39 -4.82 -7.07
N VAL A 116 6.82 -5.18 -8.28
CA VAL A 116 7.53 -6.43 -8.56
C VAL A 116 9.01 -6.10 -8.75
N CYS A 117 9.82 -6.47 -7.77
CA CYS A 117 11.25 -6.15 -7.73
C CYS A 117 12.06 -7.43 -7.95
N ARG A 118 12.85 -7.51 -9.01
CA ARG A 118 13.62 -8.70 -9.39
C ARG A 118 15.11 -8.43 -9.34
N GLN A 119 15.87 -9.53 -9.24
CA GLN A 119 17.32 -9.53 -9.18
C GLN A 119 17.84 -8.69 -8.01
N TYR A 120 17.54 -9.13 -6.78
CA TYR A 120 18.06 -8.50 -5.57
C TYR A 120 19.59 -8.34 -5.63
N SER A 121 20.04 -7.09 -5.50
CA SER A 121 21.42 -6.65 -5.70
C SER A 121 21.67 -5.44 -4.79
N PRO A 122 21.90 -5.68 -3.47
CA PRO A 122 22.15 -4.59 -2.54
C PRO A 122 23.42 -3.81 -2.91
N PRO A 123 23.53 -2.52 -2.53
CA PRO A 123 24.74 -1.73 -2.78
C PRO A 123 26.00 -2.36 -2.18
N GLU A 124 27.15 -2.11 -2.80
CA GLU A 124 28.43 -2.60 -2.29
C GLU A 124 28.69 -2.05 -0.88
N GLY A 125 29.07 -2.94 0.05
CA GLY A 125 29.28 -2.59 1.45
C GLY A 125 28.00 -2.36 2.27
N PHE A 126 26.81 -2.61 1.70
CA PHE A 126 25.56 -2.53 2.46
C PHE A 126 25.50 -3.63 3.53
N VAL A 127 25.33 -3.20 4.79
CA VAL A 127 25.11 -4.10 5.92
C VAL A 127 23.67 -3.96 6.39
N PRO A 128 22.84 -5.02 6.31
CA PRO A 128 21.47 -5.01 6.79
C PRO A 128 21.36 -4.56 8.26
N ASN A 129 20.41 -3.67 8.57
CA ASN A 129 20.17 -3.18 9.93
C ASN A 129 18.67 -2.92 10.17
N LEU A 130 18.06 -3.65 11.10
CA LEU A 130 16.64 -3.51 11.48
C LEU A 130 16.37 -2.42 12.52
N GLU A 131 17.37 -1.97 13.28
CA GLU A 131 17.22 -0.90 14.28
C GLU A 131 17.04 0.48 13.62
N LYS A 132 17.67 0.66 12.45
CA LYS A 132 17.47 1.86 11.64
C LYS A 132 16.30 1.64 10.69
N ARG A 133 15.28 2.47 10.81
CA ARG A 133 14.22 2.52 9.80
C ARG A 133 14.86 2.85 8.45
N MET A 134 14.41 2.16 7.39
CA MET A 134 14.76 2.45 5.99
C MET A 134 14.04 3.73 5.55
N GLY A 135 14.31 4.83 6.24
CA GLY A 135 13.82 6.16 5.92
C GLY A 135 15.03 7.03 5.66
N LEU A 136 15.14 7.56 4.45
CA LEU A 136 16.18 8.54 4.15
C LEU A 136 15.76 9.88 4.76
N PRO A 137 16.48 10.45 5.74
CA PRO A 137 16.06 11.69 6.38
C PRO A 137 16.15 12.93 5.46
N ARG A 138 16.73 12.79 4.26
CA ARG A 138 17.05 13.91 3.34
C ARG A 138 16.92 13.60 1.84
N TYR A 139 16.30 12.48 1.46
CA TYR A 139 16.25 12.08 0.05
C TYR A 139 15.00 12.60 -0.67
N SER A 140 13.93 12.92 0.05
CA SER A 140 12.72 13.54 -0.51
C SER A 140 12.94 14.98 -1.00
N GLU A 141 13.91 15.70 -0.42
CA GLU A 141 14.27 17.07 -0.83
C GLU A 141 15.05 17.11 -2.16
N LYS A 142 15.75 16.02 -2.49
CA LYS A 142 16.64 15.94 -3.66
C LYS A 142 16.02 15.27 -4.88
N ILE A 143 14.92 14.52 -4.71
CA ILE A 143 14.19 13.99 -5.85
C ILE A 143 13.18 15.05 -6.29
N PRO A 144 13.25 15.53 -7.54
CA PRO A 144 12.21 16.36 -8.09
C PRO A 144 10.88 15.60 -8.02
N LYS A 145 9.95 16.07 -7.19
CA LYS A 145 8.58 15.52 -7.10
C LYS A 145 7.83 15.66 -8.43
N TYR A 146 8.28 16.58 -9.27
CA TYR A 146 7.75 16.88 -10.60
C TYR A 146 8.88 17.12 -11.58
N GLY A 147 8.62 16.80 -12.85
CA GLY A 147 9.54 17.07 -13.96
C GLY A 147 10.27 15.84 -14.50
N PRO A 148 11.17 16.03 -15.47
CA PRO A 148 11.79 14.94 -16.25
C PRO A 148 12.66 13.97 -15.44
N ASN A 149 12.99 14.33 -14.19
CA ASN A 149 13.86 13.54 -13.31
C ASN A 149 13.08 12.61 -12.34
N GLN A 150 11.76 12.47 -12.52
CA GLN A 150 10.96 11.55 -11.74
C GLN A 150 11.30 10.10 -12.10
N VAL A 151 11.57 9.26 -11.09
CA VAL A 151 11.81 7.84 -11.32
C VAL A 151 10.48 7.16 -11.66
N THR A 152 10.40 6.65 -12.88
CA THR A 152 9.31 5.81 -13.36
C THR A 152 9.76 4.36 -13.48
N VAL A 153 8.78 3.45 -13.39
CA VAL A 153 8.97 2.02 -13.58
C VAL A 153 7.99 1.54 -14.65
N PRO A 154 8.36 0.52 -15.46
CA PRO A 154 7.44 -0.01 -16.45
C PRO A 154 6.21 -0.60 -15.77
N PHE A 155 5.04 -0.32 -16.36
CA PHE A 155 3.79 -0.91 -15.93
C PHE A 155 3.55 -2.23 -16.65
N VAL A 156 3.15 -3.26 -15.90
CA VAL A 156 2.90 -4.60 -16.42
C VAL A 156 1.47 -5.01 -16.06
N ALA A 157 0.66 -5.32 -17.08
CA ALA A 157 -0.61 -6.00 -16.86
C ALA A 157 -0.32 -7.47 -16.53
N CYS A 158 -0.96 -8.00 -15.49
CA CYS A 158 -0.71 -9.36 -15.00
C CYS A 158 -1.99 -10.18 -14.92
N GLY A 159 -1.85 -11.49 -15.11
CA GLY A 159 -2.95 -12.45 -15.09
C GLY A 159 -3.45 -12.80 -16.49
N ASP A 160 -4.57 -13.51 -16.52
CA ASP A 160 -5.20 -13.96 -17.75
C ASP A 160 -5.89 -12.78 -18.46
N LEU A 161 -5.39 -12.43 -19.65
CA LEU A 161 -6.00 -11.40 -20.49
C LEU A 161 -7.42 -11.77 -20.93
N CYS A 162 -7.75 -13.05 -20.94
CA CYS A 162 -9.07 -13.59 -21.27
C CYS A 162 -9.94 -13.85 -20.02
N GLY A 163 -9.46 -13.52 -18.81
CA GLY A 163 -10.20 -13.74 -17.56
C GLY A 163 -11.55 -13.02 -17.50
N PHE A 164 -12.46 -13.52 -16.68
CA PHE A 164 -13.71 -12.82 -16.39
C PHE A 164 -13.43 -11.50 -15.65
N ASP A 165 -14.25 -10.47 -15.90
CA ASP A 165 -14.13 -9.20 -15.20
C ASP A 165 -14.51 -9.36 -13.72
N SER A 166 -13.67 -8.83 -12.84
CA SER A 166 -13.82 -8.91 -11.38
C SER A 166 -14.77 -7.84 -10.83
N ASP A 167 -14.95 -6.72 -11.55
CA ASP A 167 -15.74 -5.57 -11.13
C ASP A 167 -17.21 -5.63 -11.62
N GLY A 168 -17.73 -6.84 -11.85
CA GLY A 168 -19.02 -7.11 -12.50
C GLY A 168 -20.23 -6.43 -11.84
N PHE A 169 -20.50 -5.18 -12.20
CA PHE A 169 -21.80 -4.51 -12.04
C PHE A 169 -22.80 -4.93 -13.14
N TYR A 170 -22.39 -5.82 -14.04
CA TYR A 170 -23.17 -6.27 -15.18
C TYR A 170 -23.18 -7.80 -15.27
N PRO A 171 -24.25 -8.41 -15.83
CA PRO A 171 -24.31 -9.84 -16.02
C PRO A 171 -23.19 -10.34 -16.93
N LEU A 172 -22.37 -11.28 -16.45
CA LEU A 172 -21.35 -11.97 -17.27
C LEU A 172 -21.95 -12.98 -18.27
N ARG A 173 -23.30 -13.06 -18.35
CA ARG A 173 -24.06 -13.87 -19.31
C ARG A 173 -24.88 -12.94 -20.21
N GLY A 174 -24.27 -12.48 -21.30
CA GLY A 174 -24.97 -11.79 -22.39
C GLY A 174 -24.78 -12.57 -23.70
N PRO A 175 -25.66 -12.37 -24.69
CA PRO A 175 -25.60 -13.09 -25.97
C PRO A 175 -24.28 -12.88 -26.73
N ASP A 176 -23.58 -11.77 -26.48
CA ASP A 176 -22.32 -11.38 -27.12
C ASP A 176 -21.11 -11.43 -26.17
N VAL A 177 -21.25 -12.02 -24.97
CA VAL A 177 -20.13 -12.07 -24.01
C VAL A 177 -19.13 -13.11 -24.48
N PRO A 178 -17.85 -12.74 -24.69
CA PRO A 178 -16.82 -13.69 -25.07
C PRO A 178 -16.78 -14.80 -24.04
N VAL A 179 -16.92 -16.03 -24.53
CA VAL A 179 -16.61 -17.27 -23.82
C VAL A 179 -15.35 -17.01 -22.97
N GLY A 180 -15.40 -17.36 -21.68
CA GLY A 180 -14.28 -17.17 -20.77
C GLY A 180 -13.01 -17.88 -21.27
N PRO A 181 -11.91 -17.82 -20.50
CA PRO A 181 -10.67 -18.45 -20.87
C PRO A 181 -10.89 -19.87 -21.38
N LEU A 182 -10.50 -20.13 -22.64
CA LEU A 182 -10.62 -21.45 -23.29
C LEU A 182 -12.05 -21.97 -23.51
N GLY A 183 -13.05 -21.10 -23.70
CA GLY A 183 -14.41 -21.56 -24.01
C GLY A 183 -15.25 -21.89 -22.77
N LYS A 184 -14.78 -21.56 -21.57
CA LYS A 184 -15.47 -21.90 -20.31
C LYS A 184 -16.55 -20.88 -19.97
N GLU A 185 -17.65 -21.35 -19.40
CA GLU A 185 -18.66 -20.50 -18.78
C GLU A 185 -18.21 -20.02 -17.39
N TYR A 186 -18.68 -18.84 -17.00
CA TYR A 186 -18.45 -18.33 -15.64
C TYR A 186 -19.20 -19.17 -14.61
N VAL A 187 -18.49 -19.65 -13.60
CA VAL A 187 -19.04 -20.33 -12.42
C VAL A 187 -18.78 -19.45 -11.20
N PHE A 188 -19.86 -19.01 -10.53
CA PHE A 188 -19.73 -18.30 -9.27
C PHE A 188 -19.30 -19.27 -8.18
N HIS A 189 -18.24 -18.91 -7.45
CA HIS A 189 -17.79 -19.63 -6.27
C HIS A 189 -17.94 -18.71 -5.07
N GLU A 190 -18.49 -19.25 -3.98
CA GLU A 190 -18.52 -18.53 -2.71
C GLU A 190 -17.09 -18.30 -2.21
N VAL A 191 -16.88 -17.17 -1.56
CA VAL A 191 -15.60 -16.85 -0.94
C VAL A 191 -15.33 -17.84 0.19
N VAL A 192 -14.18 -18.51 0.16
CA VAL A 192 -13.77 -19.50 1.17
C VAL A 192 -13.75 -18.89 2.57
N GLN A 193 -13.38 -17.61 2.67
CA GLN A 193 -13.42 -16.83 3.89
C GLN A 193 -14.02 -15.45 3.57
N PRO A 194 -15.19 -15.09 4.13
CA PRO A 194 -15.74 -13.77 3.94
C PRO A 194 -14.81 -12.71 4.58
N PRO A 195 -14.83 -11.45 4.09
CA PRO A 195 -14.10 -10.37 4.73
C PRO A 195 -14.46 -10.29 6.22
N THR A 196 -13.43 -10.14 7.06
CA THR A 196 -13.62 -9.78 8.47
C THR A 196 -14.37 -8.45 8.57
N GLU A 197 -15.07 -8.22 9.68
CA GLU A 197 -15.83 -6.99 9.86
C GLU A 197 -14.96 -5.75 9.61
N PRO A 198 -15.43 -4.77 8.81
CA PRO A 198 -14.61 -3.62 8.48
C PRO A 198 -14.34 -2.79 9.74
N ALA A 199 -13.13 -2.24 9.86
CA ALA A 199 -12.70 -1.47 11.03
C ALA A 199 -13.66 -0.30 11.37
N TYR A 200 -14.31 0.28 10.36
CA TYR A 200 -15.29 1.37 10.51
C TYR A 200 -16.71 0.92 10.86
N LYS A 201 -17.01 -0.38 10.98
CA LYS A 201 -18.35 -0.89 11.29
C LYS A 201 -18.92 -0.24 12.55
N LYS A 202 -18.13 -0.23 13.63
CA LYS A 202 -18.49 0.40 14.91
C LYS A 202 -18.74 1.90 14.77
N ALA A 203 -17.92 2.60 13.99
CA ALA A 203 -18.11 4.03 13.74
C ALA A 203 -19.40 4.32 12.96
N VAL A 204 -19.73 3.47 11.97
CA VAL A 204 -20.99 3.56 11.21
C VAL A 204 -22.20 3.27 12.10
N GLU A 205 -22.11 2.28 12.99
CA GLU A 205 -23.15 1.98 13.98
C GLU A 205 -23.36 3.15 14.94
N LEU A 206 -22.27 3.69 15.53
CA LEU A 206 -22.34 4.86 16.39
C LEU A 206 -22.89 6.10 15.68
N LYS A 207 -22.57 6.28 14.39
CA LYS A 207 -23.14 7.35 13.56
C LYS A 207 -24.65 7.16 13.33
N LYS A 208 -25.09 5.92 13.08
CA LYS A 208 -26.53 5.58 12.97
C LYS A 208 -27.29 5.82 14.28
N GLU A 209 -26.62 5.60 15.41
CA GLU A 209 -27.18 5.83 16.76
C GLU A 209 -27.04 7.28 17.26
N ASP A 210 -26.48 8.22 16.46
CA ASP A 210 -26.10 9.60 16.86
C ASP A 210 -25.21 9.66 18.12
N ARG A 211 -24.41 8.61 18.35
CA ARG A 211 -23.46 8.48 19.47
C ARG A 211 -22.02 8.77 19.09
N LEU A 212 -21.77 9.13 17.82
CA LEU A 212 -20.44 9.52 17.37
C LEU A 212 -20.06 10.89 17.95
N THR A 213 -18.89 10.96 18.60
CA THR A 213 -18.42 12.17 19.29
C THR A 213 -18.35 13.36 18.33
N LYS A 214 -18.97 14.49 18.71
CA LYS A 214 -18.98 15.72 17.91
C LYS A 214 -17.75 16.56 18.29
N PRO A 215 -16.98 17.11 17.32
CA PRO A 215 -15.79 17.88 17.63
C PRO A 215 -16.14 19.11 18.46
N ASN A 216 -15.42 19.29 19.57
CA ASN A 216 -15.67 20.37 20.54
C ASN A 216 -15.22 21.74 19.99
N TYR A 217 -15.68 22.84 20.60
CA TYR A 217 -15.47 24.20 20.07
C TYR A 217 -13.99 24.62 19.95
N GLU A 218 -13.14 24.20 20.89
CA GLU A 218 -11.70 24.50 20.87
C GLU A 218 -10.97 23.76 19.74
N LEU A 219 -11.41 22.53 19.43
CA LEU A 219 -10.90 21.77 18.30
C LEU A 219 -11.25 22.47 16.98
N LYS A 220 -12.50 22.93 16.81
CA LYS A 220 -12.92 23.73 15.63
C LYS A 220 -12.07 25.01 15.43
N LYS A 221 -11.63 25.66 16.52
CA LYS A 221 -10.72 26.81 16.45
C LYS A 221 -9.34 26.43 15.91
N ILE A 222 -8.80 25.29 16.33
CA ILE A 222 -7.51 24.77 15.86
C ILE A 222 -7.58 24.46 14.37
N VAL A 223 -8.64 23.80 13.91
CA VAL A 223 -8.89 23.55 12.46
C VAL A 223 -8.90 24.86 11.67
N LYS A 224 -9.70 25.83 12.13
CA LYS A 224 -9.79 27.16 11.48
C LYS A 224 -8.47 27.92 11.45
N LYS A 225 -7.60 27.66 12.43
CA LYS A 225 -6.26 28.26 12.49
C LYS A 225 -5.33 27.62 11.46
N PHE A 226 -5.42 26.32 11.23
CA PHE A 226 -4.69 25.62 10.16
C PHE A 226 -5.17 26.03 8.77
N GLU A 227 -6.48 26.20 8.57
CA GLU A 227 -7.05 26.71 7.30
C GLU A 227 -6.51 28.10 6.93
N ARG A 228 -6.33 28.99 7.93
CA ARG A 228 -5.83 30.36 7.70
C ARG A 228 -4.37 30.47 7.30
N VAL A 229 -3.54 29.43 7.50
CA VAL A 229 -2.13 29.43 7.11
C VAL A 229 -1.96 29.22 5.59
N LYS A 230 -3.03 28.88 4.86
CA LYS A 230 -3.06 28.77 3.39
C LYS A 230 -3.09 30.14 2.66
N THR A 231 -2.14 31.06 2.89
CA THR A 231 -1.85 32.10 1.88
C THR A 231 -0.83 31.59 0.89
N TYR A 232 -1.26 30.70 -0.02
CA TYR A 232 -0.57 30.46 -1.29
C TYR A 232 -1.26 31.27 -2.37
N THR A 233 -0.48 32.02 -3.16
CA THR A 233 -0.95 32.70 -4.37
C THR A 233 -1.49 31.65 -5.35
N SER A 234 -2.81 31.59 -5.50
CA SER A 234 -3.48 30.72 -6.47
C SER A 234 -3.14 31.19 -7.89
N ASP A 235 -2.35 30.40 -8.62
CA ASP A 235 -2.18 30.58 -10.05
C ASP A 235 -3.45 30.10 -10.78
N LYS A 236 -4.15 31.03 -11.44
CA LYS A 236 -5.49 30.79 -12.02
C LYS A 236 -5.49 29.84 -13.23
N ASN A 237 -4.31 29.41 -13.69
CA ASN A 237 -4.14 28.51 -14.84
C ASN A 237 -3.84 27.05 -14.46
N ALA A 238 -3.67 26.72 -13.18
CA ALA A 238 -3.53 25.33 -12.75
C ALA A 238 -4.92 24.69 -12.69
N GLY A 239 -5.20 23.75 -13.60
CA GLY A 239 -6.45 22.97 -13.59
C GLY A 239 -6.67 22.34 -12.21
N ASN A 240 -7.75 22.76 -11.55
CA ASN A 240 -8.10 22.30 -10.22
C ASN A 240 -8.49 20.81 -10.26
N LEU A 241 -7.61 19.95 -9.78
CA LEU A 241 -7.86 18.51 -9.61
C LEU A 241 -8.27 18.17 -8.16
N GLY A 242 -8.79 19.12 -7.36
CA GLY A 242 -9.72 18.83 -6.26
C GLY A 242 -9.26 17.98 -5.06
N TYR A 243 -7.98 17.58 -4.93
CA TYR A 243 -7.51 16.68 -3.85
C TYR A 243 -6.75 17.37 -2.71
N GLU A 244 -6.66 18.71 -2.68
CA GLU A 244 -5.81 19.45 -1.72
C GLU A 244 -6.52 19.88 -0.41
N ASP A 245 -7.84 19.70 -0.33
CA ASP A 245 -8.62 19.98 0.88
C ASP A 245 -8.71 18.75 1.81
N ASP A 246 -8.60 17.54 1.26
CA ASP A 246 -8.71 16.28 2.00
C ASP A 246 -7.61 16.10 3.06
N MET A 247 -6.40 16.65 2.85
CA MET A 247 -5.25 16.51 3.75
C MET A 247 -5.41 17.32 5.06
N VAL A 248 -6.20 18.40 5.04
CA VAL A 248 -6.43 19.25 6.23
C VAL A 248 -7.58 18.71 7.07
N GLU A 249 -8.67 18.25 6.45
CA GLU A 249 -9.76 17.54 7.15
C GLU A 249 -9.24 16.23 7.79
N SER A 250 -8.33 15.57 7.09
CA SER A 250 -7.52 14.44 7.54
C SER A 250 -6.74 14.62 8.84
N ILE A 251 -5.92 15.67 8.90
CA ILE A 251 -5.03 15.94 10.03
C ILE A 251 -5.90 16.36 11.22
N THR A 252 -6.99 17.06 10.92
CA THR A 252 -8.02 17.41 11.86
C THR A 252 -8.61 16.15 12.50
N ASP A 253 -9.13 15.20 11.72
CA ASP A 253 -9.74 13.96 12.26
C ASP A 253 -8.74 13.05 12.98
N PHE A 254 -7.49 12.96 12.51
CA PHE A 254 -6.43 12.18 13.18
C PHE A 254 -6.05 12.75 14.56
N LEU A 255 -6.08 14.08 14.71
CA LEU A 255 -5.86 14.76 15.99
C LEU A 255 -7.06 14.61 16.94
N MET A 256 -8.27 14.31 16.43
CA MET A 256 -9.47 14.09 17.28
C MET A 256 -9.51 12.70 17.93
N ILE A 257 -8.75 11.71 17.44
CA ILE A 257 -8.82 10.31 17.92
C ILE A 257 -7.84 10.04 19.09
N ASN A 258 -6.84 10.89 19.31
CA ASN A 258 -5.78 10.66 20.30
C ASN A 258 -5.96 11.35 21.66
N ASP A 259 -7.14 11.92 21.93
CA ASP A 259 -7.45 12.45 23.27
C ASP A 259 -8.41 11.50 24.01
N GLU A 260 -7.83 10.53 24.72
CA GLU A 260 -8.18 10.24 26.12
C GLU A 260 -7.01 9.44 26.78
N PRO A 261 -6.80 9.60 28.10
CA PRO A 261 -5.60 9.11 28.82
C PRO A 261 -5.53 7.59 29.03
#